data_AF-A0A821RHK5-F1
#
_entry.id   AF-A0A821RHK5-F1
#
_cell.length_a   1.000
_cell.length_b   1.000
_cell.length_c   1.000
_cell.angle_alpha   90.00
_cell.angle_beta   90.00
_cell.angle_gamma   90.00
#
_symmetry.space_group_name_H-M   'P 1'
#
loop_
_entity.id
_entity.type
_entity.pdbx_description
1 polymer ?
#
loop_
_entity_poly.entity_id
_entity_poly.type
_entity_poly.pdbx_seq_one_letter_code
_entity_poly.pdbx_strand_id
1 'polypeptide(L)'
;MLAALQSYQSSTYLVQDDKIVYVEGESIVDNVVRGYDTVWAYYYEHQKGNISQNSLDTNVGIIIHCGTFSYAEMPLDFGFIVGVTGTLKTLATTEKTILQEVYGVQKT
;
A
#
# COMPACT_ATOMS: atom_id res chain seq x y z
N MET A 1 2.25 7.09 -12.34
CA MET A 1 1.15 7.21 -13.33
C MET A 1 1.66 7.29 -14.76
N LEU A 2 2.38 8.34 -15.18
CA LEU A 2 2.85 8.47 -16.57
C LEU A 2 3.88 7.41 -16.99
N ALA A 3 4.81 7.05 -16.11
CA ALA A 3 5.74 5.95 -16.37
C ALA A 3 4.98 4.61 -16.60
N ALA A 4 3.96 4.35 -15.78
CA ALA A 4 3.10 3.17 -15.92
C ALA A 4 2.36 3.14 -17.26
N LEU A 5 1.97 4.30 -17.81
CA LEU A 5 1.33 4.37 -19.13
C LEU A 5 2.27 3.91 -20.25
N GLN A 6 3.59 4.01 -20.07
CA GLN A 6 4.58 3.54 -21.04
C GLN A 6 4.93 2.05 -20.84
N SER A 7 4.76 1.52 -19.63
CA SER A 7 5.19 0.16 -19.27
C SER A 7 4.07 -0.87 -19.07
N TYR A 8 2.80 -0.46 -19.00
CA TYR A 8 1.70 -1.37 -18.63
C TYR A 8 1.58 -2.58 -19.58
N GLN A 9 1.89 -2.40 -20.87
CA GLN A 9 1.87 -3.47 -21.88
C GLN A 9 2.99 -4.51 -21.68
N SER A 10 4.05 -4.14 -20.97
CA SER A 10 5.16 -5.04 -20.66
C SER A 10 4.89 -5.91 -19.43
N SER A 11 3.79 -5.68 -18.70
CA SER A 11 3.44 -6.47 -17.53
C SER A 11 2.76 -7.77 -17.95
N THR A 12 3.23 -8.89 -17.42
CA THR A 12 2.65 -10.23 -17.65
C THR A 12 1.34 -10.36 -16.88
N TYR A 13 0.26 -9.82 -17.44
CA TYR A 13 -1.10 -9.99 -16.93
C TYR A 13 -1.93 -10.84 -17.89
N LEU A 14 -2.99 -11.45 -17.37
CA LEU A 14 -4.02 -12.15 -18.12
C LEU A 14 -5.38 -11.53 -17.78
N VAL A 15 -6.34 -11.66 -18.69
CA VAL A 15 -7.75 -11.33 -18.42
C VAL A 15 -8.46 -12.64 -18.12
N GLN A 16 -9.05 -12.75 -16.94
CA GLN A 16 -9.83 -13.92 -16.54
C GLN A 16 -11.06 -13.45 -15.73
N ASP A 17 -12.22 -14.01 -16.03
CA ASP A 17 -13.47 -13.72 -15.31
C ASP A 17 -13.76 -12.21 -15.15
N ASP A 18 -13.59 -11.47 -16.25
CA ASP A 18 -13.80 -10.02 -16.34
C ASP A 18 -12.85 -9.18 -15.45
N LYS A 19 -11.68 -9.74 -15.11
CA LYS A 19 -10.70 -9.17 -14.18
C LYS A 19 -9.26 -9.32 -14.72
N ILE A 20 -8.42 -8.34 -14.40
CA ILE A 20 -6.96 -8.43 -14.63
C ILE A 20 -6.31 -9.26 -13.52
N VAL A 21 -5.57 -10.30 -13.90
CA VAL A 21 -4.82 -11.18 -12.98
C VAL A 21 -3.35 -11.26 -13.39
N TYR A 22 -2.46 -11.54 -12.43
CA TYR A 22 -1.02 -11.57 -12.66
C TYR A 22 -0.45 -12.97 -12.57
N VAL A 23 0.57 -13.25 -13.37
CA VAL A 23 1.34 -14.49 -13.27
C VAL A 23 2.55 -14.26 -12.37
N GLU A 24 2.64 -14.99 -11.26
CA GLU A 24 3.77 -14.96 -10.34
C GLU A 24 4.35 -16.37 -10.21
N GLY A 25 5.53 -16.57 -10.81
CA GLY A 25 6.13 -17.90 -10.95
C GLY A 25 5.24 -18.81 -11.80
N GLU A 26 4.78 -19.92 -11.21
CA GLU A 26 3.88 -20.89 -11.84
C GLU A 26 2.41 -20.68 -11.47
N SER A 27 2.09 -19.67 -10.64
CA SER A 27 0.74 -19.43 -10.13
C SER A 27 0.13 -18.16 -10.73
N ILE A 28 -1.20 -18.18 -10.86
CA ILE A 28 -2.01 -17.01 -11.20
C ILE A 28 -2.52 -16.41 -9.90
N VAL A 29 -2.33 -15.10 -9.74
CA VAL A 29 -2.68 -14.34 -8.53
C VAL A 29 -3.67 -13.25 -8.92
N ASP A 30 -4.85 -13.27 -8.31
CA ASP A 30 -5.95 -12.35 -8.62
C ASP A 30 -6.17 -11.28 -7.54
N ASN A 31 -5.48 -11.36 -6.40
CA ASN A 31 -5.61 -10.44 -5.27
C ASN A 31 -4.48 -9.40 -5.21
N VAL A 32 -3.76 -9.18 -6.31
CA VAL A 32 -2.62 -8.24 -6.41
C VAL A 32 -2.94 -7.13 -7.39
N VAL A 33 -2.61 -5.89 -6.99
CA VAL A 33 -2.72 -4.69 -7.83
C VAL A 33 -1.34 -4.05 -7.92
N ARG A 34 -0.84 -3.84 -9.15
CA ARG A 34 0.44 -3.20 -9.46
C ARG A 34 0.26 -1.71 -9.72
N GLY A 35 -0.42 -1.04 -8.80
CA GLY A 35 -0.71 0.40 -8.87
C GLY A 35 -1.30 0.82 -10.21
N TYR A 36 -0.66 1.81 -10.86
CA TYR A 36 -1.14 2.37 -12.12
C TYR A 36 -0.97 1.43 -13.34
N ASP A 37 -0.11 0.41 -13.28
CA ASP A 37 0.01 -0.55 -14.39
C ASP A 37 -1.30 -1.34 -14.56
N THR A 38 -1.90 -1.75 -13.44
CA THR A 38 -3.22 -2.42 -13.43
C THR A 38 -4.31 -1.51 -13.99
N VAL A 39 -4.33 -0.23 -13.59
CA VAL A 39 -5.32 0.74 -14.07
C VAL A 39 -5.25 0.90 -15.59
N TRP A 40 -4.05 1.03 -16.16
CA TRP A 40 -3.90 1.15 -17.61
C TRP A 40 -4.22 -0.15 -18.36
N ALA A 41 -3.91 -1.31 -17.77
CA ALA A 41 -4.32 -2.60 -18.31
C ALA A 41 -5.86 -2.71 -18.42
N TYR A 42 -6.60 -2.27 -17.40
CA TYR A 42 -8.07 -2.23 -17.43
C TYR A 42 -8.60 -1.35 -18.58
N TYR A 43 -8.08 -0.13 -18.74
CA TYR A 43 -8.49 0.74 -19.85
C TYR A 43 -8.22 0.12 -21.21
N TYR A 44 -7.05 -0.50 -21.37
CA TYR A 44 -6.62 -1.10 -22.62
C TYR A 44 -7.46 -2.36 -22.98
N GLU A 45 -7.72 -3.24 -22.03
CA GLU A 45 -8.53 -4.45 -22.26
C GLU A 45 -10.01 -4.12 -22.42
N HIS A 46 -10.51 -3.07 -21.76
CA HIS A 46 -11.85 -2.55 -22.00
C HIS A 46 -11.99 -2.01 -23.43
N GLN A 47 -11.01 -1.27 -23.95
CA GLN A 47 -11.02 -0.81 -25.35
C GLN A 47 -11.03 -1.97 -26.36
N LYS A 48 -10.46 -3.12 -26.01
CA LYS A 48 -10.53 -4.36 -26.81
C LYS A 48 -11.84 -5.12 -26.66
N GLY A 49 -12.68 -4.77 -25.69
CA GLY A 49 -13.91 -5.47 -25.36
C GLY A 49 -13.71 -6.73 -24.49
N ASN A 50 -12.53 -6.93 -23.90
CA ASN A 50 -12.24 -8.08 -23.03
C ASN A 50 -12.69 -7.86 -21.58
N ILE A 51 -12.93 -6.61 -21.19
CA ILE A 51 -13.43 -6.22 -19.87
C ILE A 51 -14.69 -5.36 -20.00
N SER A 52 -15.67 -5.62 -19.14
CA SER A 52 -16.93 -4.88 -19.06
C SER A 52 -16.74 -3.47 -18.49
N GLN A 53 -17.68 -2.57 -18.79
CA GLN A 53 -17.66 -1.22 -18.22
C GLN A 53 -17.73 -1.25 -16.69
N ASN A 54 -18.52 -2.17 -16.12
CA ASN A 54 -18.69 -2.29 -14.67
C ASN A 54 -17.37 -2.67 -13.97
N SER A 55 -16.61 -3.60 -14.56
CA SER A 55 -15.31 -4.02 -14.03
C SER A 55 -14.24 -2.95 -14.23
N LEU A 56 -14.29 -2.19 -15.32
CA LEU A 56 -13.45 -0.99 -15.49
C LEU A 56 -13.71 0.00 -14.35
N ASP A 57 -14.96 0.44 -14.17
CA ASP A 57 -15.33 1.49 -13.21
C ASP A 57 -15.01 1.12 -11.75
N THR A 58 -15.12 -0.17 -11.41
CA THR A 58 -14.82 -0.66 -10.06
C THR A 58 -13.32 -0.73 -9.75
N ASN A 59 -12.48 -0.89 -10.77
CA ASN A 59 -11.04 -1.17 -10.60
C ASN A 59 -10.13 0.00 -10.98
N VAL A 60 -10.66 1.10 -11.53
CA VAL A 60 -9.88 2.30 -11.85
C VAL A 60 -10.03 3.40 -10.81
N GLY A 61 -8.92 4.06 -10.50
CA GLY A 61 -8.92 5.18 -9.56
C GLY A 61 -7.60 5.94 -9.60
N ILE A 62 -7.62 7.14 -9.02
CA ILE A 62 -6.41 7.94 -8.82
C ILE A 62 -6.00 7.80 -7.36
N ILE A 63 -4.77 7.35 -7.14
CA ILE A 63 -4.17 7.32 -5.80
C ILE A 63 -3.78 8.77 -5.47
N ILE A 64 -4.57 9.41 -4.62
CA ILE A 64 -4.28 10.73 -4.09
C ILE A 64 -3.38 10.54 -2.86
N HIS A 65 -2.09 10.83 -3.01
CA HIS A 65 -1.18 10.92 -1.88
C HIS A 65 -1.39 12.24 -1.13
N CYS A 66 -2.54 12.39 -0.47
CA CYS A 66 -2.85 13.55 0.37
C CYS A 66 -2.60 13.21 1.85
N GLY A 67 -1.33 13.08 2.22
CA GLY A 67 -0.95 12.90 3.62
C GLY A 67 0.29 12.04 3.79
N THR A 68 1.18 12.50 4.64
CA THR A 68 2.31 11.73 5.16
C THR A 68 2.15 11.65 6.67
N PHE A 69 2.18 10.44 7.22
CA PHE A 69 2.17 10.25 8.66
C PHE A 69 3.60 10.05 9.16
N SER A 70 3.98 10.79 10.19
CA SER A 70 5.17 10.47 10.96
C SER A 70 4.75 9.55 12.10
N TYR A 71 5.17 8.29 12.05
CA TYR A 71 4.95 7.34 13.14
C TYR A 71 5.57 7.81 14.47
N ALA A 72 6.60 8.66 14.41
CA ALA A 72 7.21 9.27 15.58
C ALA A 72 6.37 10.43 16.15
N GLU A 73 5.61 11.15 15.34
CA GLU A 73 4.75 12.25 15.84
C GLU A 73 3.39 11.73 16.30
N MET A 74 2.91 10.63 15.70
CA MET A 74 1.61 10.03 16.02
C MET A 74 1.34 9.90 17.52
N PRO A 75 2.23 9.32 18.35
CA PRO A 75 1.98 9.17 19.79
C PRO A 75 1.76 10.48 20.55
N LEU A 76 2.21 11.63 20.03
CA LEU A 76 2.03 12.95 20.65
C LEU A 76 0.57 13.42 20.54
N ASP A 77 -0.15 12.98 19.50
CA ASP A 77 -1.54 13.35 19.26
C ASP A 77 -2.54 12.38 19.95
N PHE A 78 -2.09 11.21 20.38
CA PHE A 78 -2.94 10.23 21.06
C PHE A 78 -2.98 10.46 22.57
N GLY A 79 -4.19 10.49 23.15
CA GLY A 79 -4.35 10.66 24.60
C GLY A 79 -3.85 9.49 25.45
N PHE A 80 -3.63 8.30 24.86
CA PHE A 80 -3.16 7.12 25.59
C PHE A 80 -2.25 6.23 24.71
N ILE A 81 -1.09 5.86 25.24
CA ILE A 81 -0.20 4.86 24.66
C ILE A 81 -0.42 3.53 25.40
N VAL A 82 -1.01 2.55 24.71
CA VAL A 82 -1.51 1.30 25.32
C VAL A 82 -0.41 0.28 25.64
N GLY A 83 0.80 0.44 25.12
CA GLY A 83 1.91 -0.42 25.49
C GLY A 83 3.16 -0.25 24.64
N VAL A 84 4.29 -0.62 25.24
CA VAL A 84 5.60 -0.78 24.62
C VAL A 84 6.09 -2.20 24.96
N THR A 85 6.63 -2.94 23.99
CA THR A 85 6.91 -4.39 24.15
C THR A 85 8.40 -4.73 24.07
N GLY A 86 8.80 -5.76 24.82
CA GLY A 86 9.92 -6.69 24.57
C GLY A 86 11.34 -6.19 24.79
N THR A 87 11.70 -5.04 24.22
CA THR A 87 13.10 -4.60 24.06
C THR A 87 13.48 -3.36 24.88
N LEU A 88 12.59 -2.88 25.75
CA LEU A 88 12.89 -1.74 26.65
C LEU A 88 14.14 -1.94 27.50
N LYS A 89 14.46 -3.20 27.82
CA LYS A 89 15.67 -3.55 28.59
C LYS A 89 16.94 -3.33 27.76
N THR A 90 16.89 -3.57 26.46
CA THR A 90 18.04 -3.50 25.54
C THR A 90 18.27 -2.09 24.97
N LEU A 91 17.35 -1.15 25.18
CA LEU A 91 17.51 0.23 24.73
C LEU A 91 18.70 0.93 25.39
N ALA A 92 19.41 1.73 24.61
CA ALA A 92 20.44 2.63 25.09
C ALA A 92 19.87 3.70 26.03
N THR A 93 20.74 4.33 26.83
CA THR A 93 20.32 5.39 27.76
C THR A 93 19.65 6.55 27.03
N THR A 94 20.18 6.94 25.87
CA THR A 94 19.60 8.00 25.02
C THR A 94 18.19 7.69 24.55
N GLU A 95 17.94 6.46 24.10
CA GLU A 95 16.62 6.01 23.64
C GLU A 95 15.61 5.97 24.79
N LYS A 96 16.05 5.55 25.98
CA LYS A 96 15.24 5.59 27.21
C LYS A 96 14.86 7.01 27.61
N THR A 97 15.79 7.96 27.50
CA THR A 97 15.54 9.38 27.77
C THR A 97 14.48 9.92 26.80
N ILE A 98 14.59 9.63 25.51
CA ILE A 98 13.60 10.07 24.51
C ILE A 98 12.21 9.50 24.82
N LEU A 99 12.11 8.22 25.16
CA LEU A 99 10.82 7.60 25.53
C LEU A 99 10.17 8.26 26.74
N GLN A 100 10.96 8.70 27.73
CA GLN A 100 10.45 9.35 28.93
C GLN A 100 10.08 10.81 28.69
N GLU A 101 10.97 11.59 28.06
CA GLU A 101 10.84 13.04 27.93
C GLU A 101 9.92 13.45 26.78
N VAL A 102 9.96 12.74 25.65
CA VAL A 102 9.20 13.08 24.44
C VAL A 102 7.88 12.34 24.40
N TYR A 103 7.89 11.04 24.70
CA TYR A 103 6.72 10.17 24.55
C TYR A 103 5.95 9.91 25.85
N GLY A 104 6.44 10.39 27.00
CA GLY A 104 5.80 10.19 28.30
C GLY A 104 5.71 8.73 28.75
N VAL A 105 6.47 7.82 28.13
CA VAL A 105 6.48 6.39 28.46
C VAL A 105 7.35 6.19 29.69
N GLN A 106 6.70 6.08 30.84
CA GLN A 106 7.39 5.81 32.10
C GLN A 106 7.66 4.31 32.27
N LYS A 107 8.80 4.03 32.88
CA LYS A 107 9.19 2.67 33.28
C LYS A 107 8.30 2.29 34.47
N THR A 108 7.46 1.27 34.32
CA THR A 108 6.88 0.58 35.49
C THR A 108 7.95 -0.23 36.20
#